data_AF-A0A9Q1HZ66-F1
#
_entry.id   AF-A0A9Q1HZ66-F1
#
_cell.length_a   1.000
_cell.length_b   1.000
_cell.length_c   1.000
_cell.angle_alpha   90.00
_cell.angle_beta   90.00
_cell.angle_gamma   90.00
#
_symmetry.space_group_name_H-M   'P 1'
#
loop_
_entity.id
_entity.type
_entity.pdbx_description
1 polymer ?
#
loop_
_entity_poly.entity_id
_entity_poly.type
_entity_poly.pdbx_seq_one_letter_code
_entity_poly.pdbx_strand_id
1 'polypeptide(L)'
;MFVLGTSTEFESLVELVSYFRKKPLYRKIKLRYPVTEELVTRFSAESNSSSIYEQKMYVEPNEIEPALPQSSVKALYDYRALRQDELSFSKGAFIHNVTKDSSSWWKGDYGGKLQHFFPANYVEEVSNNKTVESRDQVKEDNPLGDLCKGVVELSKCCVVRSQQAKSGMSYVLTLQLKDDDSMLPFDIATDTVEDLFEWHQVVWDAAQREINKQYKITKQKENEKKDEVAIEMSELVVYCTPRSKEKECFDTYTYKEIRSFVENKAPMRVRAKEFLKYNNKALSRVYPKGQRVDSSNYDPYPLWLCGSHMVALNFQTGDKCMQLNSALFSLNGQTGYVLQPELMRSDGYDPYPMPDKKKVKYTVTVRVIAARHLPKTGRSIVSPFVEIELCGYSAEDSKFKTIVRHDNGLNPVWPAPPEPVEFMVYEPELTFLRFVVNEEDMFSDPNFLAQATFPFKGIRSGYRSVPLKNGFSENIELASLLVYIDVEAVEKAEEELYSSFNQLRRRQAELSNELFLYDSHSGLQRCTQPQRRDDLMQEFSSNESQLHKIQDTCRQKMKDKKINNSTFYS
;
A
#
# COMPACT_ATOMS: atom_id res chain seq x y z
N MET A 1 -29.40 24.25 21.58
CA MET A 1 -28.86 23.20 20.70
C MET A 1 -27.61 23.77 20.05
N PHE A 2 -26.48 23.09 20.21
CA PHE A 2 -25.18 23.48 19.66
C PHE A 2 -24.90 22.63 18.43
N VAL A 3 -24.46 23.26 17.34
CA VAL A 3 -24.15 22.57 16.08
C VAL A 3 -22.65 22.65 15.83
N LEU A 4 -22.05 21.51 15.48
CA LEU A 4 -20.66 21.41 15.05
C LEU A 4 -20.61 20.90 13.61
N GLY A 5 -20.01 21.68 12.71
CA GLY A 5 -20.06 21.44 11.26
C GLY A 5 -21.45 21.76 10.70
N THR A 6 -21.91 20.96 9.74
CA THR A 6 -23.20 21.17 9.05
C THR A 6 -24.34 20.36 9.64
N SER A 7 -24.06 19.21 10.26
CA SER A 7 -25.10 18.22 10.61
C SER A 7 -24.95 17.57 11.99
N THR A 8 -23.97 17.95 12.81
CA THR A 8 -23.79 17.37 14.15
C THR A 8 -24.44 18.22 15.24
N GLU A 9 -25.56 17.76 15.77
CA GLU A 9 -26.31 18.45 16.83
C GLU A 9 -26.02 17.90 18.23
N PHE A 10 -25.84 18.79 19.20
CA PHE A 10 -25.68 18.50 20.63
C PHE A 10 -26.64 19.34 21.47
N GLU A 11 -27.09 18.80 22.60
CA GLU A 11 -27.97 19.51 23.53
C GLU A 11 -27.21 20.61 24.29
N SER A 12 -25.93 20.36 24.61
CA SER A 12 -25.05 21.29 25.33
C SER A 12 -23.58 21.19 24.89
N LEU A 13 -22.78 22.24 25.17
CA LEU A 13 -21.32 22.18 25.00
C LEU A 13 -20.67 21.10 25.87
N VAL A 14 -21.24 20.83 27.05
CA VAL A 14 -20.75 19.77 27.95
C VAL A 14 -20.91 18.40 27.30
N GLU A 15 -22.05 18.14 26.65
CA GLU A 15 -22.27 16.91 25.89
C GLU A 15 -21.26 16.78 24.73
N LEU A 16 -21.06 17.86 23.97
CA LEU A 16 -20.09 17.90 22.85
C LEU A 16 -18.68 17.53 23.32
N VAL A 17 -18.19 18.19 24.37
CA VAL A 17 -16.85 17.93 24.90
C VAL A 17 -16.75 16.50 25.46
N SER A 18 -17.78 16.02 26.15
CA SER A 18 -17.84 14.65 26.67
C SER A 18 -17.80 13.60 25.55
N TYR A 19 -18.48 13.87 24.43
CA TYR A 19 -18.48 13.00 23.26
C TYR A 19 -17.08 12.91 22.62
N PHE A 20 -16.43 14.05 22.35
CA PHE A 20 -15.11 14.09 21.71
C PHE A 20 -13.92 13.82 22.66
N ARG A 21 -14.16 13.70 23.97
CA ARG A 21 -13.21 13.05 24.89
C ARG A 21 -13.09 11.56 24.62
N LYS A 22 -14.19 10.92 24.20
CA LYS A 22 -14.26 9.47 23.96
C LYS A 22 -14.01 9.11 22.50
N LYS A 23 -14.45 9.95 21.56
CA LYS A 23 -14.30 9.76 20.12
C LYS A 23 -13.36 10.79 19.47
N PRO A 24 -12.64 10.44 18.40
CA PRO A 24 -11.80 11.41 17.69
C PRO A 24 -12.63 12.59 17.17
N LEU A 25 -12.08 13.79 17.29
CA LEU A 25 -12.62 15.01 16.70
C LEU A 25 -11.94 15.30 15.36
N TYR A 26 -10.63 15.16 15.31
CA TYR A 26 -9.81 15.42 14.13
C TYR A 26 -8.86 14.25 13.89
N ARG A 27 -8.95 13.59 12.74
CA ARG A 27 -8.19 12.38 12.41
C ARG A 27 -8.29 11.33 13.54
N LYS A 28 -7.17 10.96 14.16
CA LYS A 28 -7.10 10.03 15.30
C LYS A 28 -7.04 10.73 16.66
N ILE A 29 -7.20 12.06 16.71
CA ILE A 29 -6.99 12.89 17.90
C ILE A 29 -8.32 13.10 18.63
N LYS A 30 -8.32 12.83 19.94
CA LYS A 30 -9.43 13.07 20.87
C LYS A 30 -9.14 14.31 21.73
N LEU A 31 -10.19 14.92 22.27
CA LEU A 31 -10.01 15.96 23.30
C LEU A 31 -9.47 15.31 24.57
N ARG A 32 -8.19 15.56 24.90
CA ARG A 32 -7.51 14.87 26.01
C ARG A 32 -7.29 15.77 27.23
N TYR A 33 -6.80 16.99 27.02
CA TYR A 33 -6.41 17.89 28.10
C TYR A 33 -7.21 19.19 28.02
N PRO A 34 -8.03 19.52 29.04
CA PRO A 34 -8.57 20.86 29.15
C PRO A 34 -7.42 21.81 29.51
N VAL A 35 -7.19 22.82 28.68
CA VAL A 35 -6.17 23.83 28.95
C VAL A 35 -6.71 24.78 30.01
N THR A 36 -6.21 24.65 31.24
CA THR A 36 -6.52 25.56 32.35
C THR A 36 -5.38 26.54 32.57
N GLU A 37 -5.66 27.68 33.22
CA GLU A 37 -4.64 28.68 33.56
C GLU A 37 -3.50 28.08 34.40
N GLU A 38 -3.82 27.17 35.33
CA GLU A 38 -2.83 26.41 36.11
C GLU A 38 -1.91 25.56 35.22
N LEU A 39 -2.45 24.92 34.18
CA LEU A 39 -1.70 24.05 33.27
C LEU A 39 -0.77 24.91 32.40
N VAL A 40 -1.26 26.04 31.88
CA VAL A 40 -0.43 27.01 31.16
C VAL A 40 0.68 27.54 32.06
N THR A 41 0.38 27.86 33.31
CA THR A 41 1.37 28.36 34.27
C THR A 41 2.44 27.32 34.60
N ARG A 42 2.06 26.04 34.78
CA ARG A 42 3.01 24.94 34.98
C ARG A 42 3.96 24.75 33.80
N PHE A 43 3.42 24.73 32.57
CA PHE A 43 4.24 24.62 31.36
C PHE A 43 5.03 25.90 31.04
N SER A 44 4.63 27.05 31.58
CA SER A 44 5.35 28.33 31.42
C SER A 44 6.41 28.58 32.51
N ALA A 45 6.32 27.87 33.65
CA ALA A 45 7.26 27.96 34.76
C ALA A 45 8.47 27.00 34.62
N GLU A 46 8.40 26.02 33.72
CA GLU A 46 9.53 25.17 33.34
C GLU A 46 10.45 25.98 32.40
N SER A 47 11.58 26.44 32.96
CA SER A 47 12.70 27.19 32.38
C SER A 47 12.90 27.16 30.85
N ASN A 48 12.25 28.10 30.15
CA ASN A 48 12.83 29.09 29.22
C ASN A 48 11.69 29.91 28.59
N SER A 49 11.16 30.86 29.38
CA SER A 49 10.05 31.76 29.03
C SER A 49 10.41 32.84 27.97
N SER A 50 11.36 32.54 27.10
CA SER A 50 11.74 33.43 25.97
C SER A 50 11.53 32.79 24.61
N SER A 51 11.07 31.52 24.53
CA SER A 51 10.90 30.79 23.26
C SER A 51 9.44 30.48 22.89
N ILE A 52 8.45 30.81 23.75
CA ILE A 52 7.03 30.50 23.47
C ILE A 52 6.49 31.30 22.25
N TYR A 53 7.10 32.43 21.90
CA TYR A 53 6.79 33.17 20.66
C TYR A 53 7.57 32.67 19.42
N GLU A 54 8.48 31.71 19.56
CA GLU A 54 9.20 31.08 18.44
C GLU A 54 8.63 29.71 18.05
N GLN A 55 7.77 29.11 18.87
CA GLN A 55 7.20 27.78 18.59
C GLN A 55 5.68 27.88 18.34
N LYS A 56 5.29 27.86 17.05
CA LYS A 56 3.89 27.87 16.61
C LYS A 56 3.08 26.70 17.20
N MET A 57 2.35 26.97 18.29
CA MET A 57 1.39 26.03 18.88
C MET A 57 -0.05 26.18 18.36
N TYR A 58 -0.34 27.21 17.56
CA TYR A 58 -1.61 27.37 16.84
C TYR A 58 -1.32 27.59 15.35
N VAL A 59 -2.11 26.93 14.50
CA VAL A 59 -2.20 27.29 13.08
C VAL A 59 -3.40 28.23 12.96
N GLU A 60 -3.13 29.52 12.84
CA GLU A 60 -4.14 30.49 12.42
C GLU A 60 -4.62 30.11 11.01
N PRO A 61 -5.94 30.15 10.71
CA PRO A 61 -6.50 29.69 9.43
C PRO A 61 -5.92 30.35 8.16
N ASN A 62 -5.19 31.46 8.30
CA ASN A 62 -4.55 32.20 7.21
C ASN A 62 -3.02 32.31 7.32
N GLU A 63 -2.37 31.61 8.25
CA GLU A 63 -0.90 31.61 8.35
C GLU A 63 -0.25 30.47 7.56
N ILE A 64 -0.28 30.61 6.23
CA ILE A 64 0.78 30.04 5.39
C ILE A 64 2.02 30.87 5.68
N GLU A 65 2.87 30.39 6.58
CA GLU A 65 4.20 30.96 6.78
C GLU A 65 4.97 30.93 5.44
N PRO A 66 5.64 32.01 5.03
CA PRO A 66 6.57 31.93 3.90
C PRO A 66 7.67 30.95 4.29
N ALA A 67 7.80 29.88 3.50
CA ALA A 67 8.77 28.84 3.74
C ALA A 67 10.18 29.41 3.99
N LEU A 68 10.90 28.82 4.95
CA LEU A 68 12.37 28.90 5.04
C LEU A 68 12.98 28.85 3.62
N PRO A 69 14.04 29.63 3.30
CA PRO A 69 14.53 29.83 1.93
C PRO A 69 14.58 28.54 1.11
N GLN A 70 13.55 28.26 0.31
CA GLN A 70 13.36 26.96 -0.36
C GLN A 70 14.27 26.76 -1.59
N SER A 71 15.12 27.74 -1.91
CA SER A 71 15.98 27.68 -3.09
C SER A 71 17.23 28.54 -2.84
N SER A 72 18.36 27.88 -2.57
CA SER A 72 19.66 28.53 -2.48
C SER A 72 20.56 27.99 -3.59
N VAL A 73 21.29 28.90 -4.24
CA VAL A 73 22.23 28.56 -5.31
C VAL A 73 23.62 29.06 -4.94
N LYS A 74 24.65 28.40 -5.45
CA LYS A 74 26.04 28.75 -5.23
C LYS A 74 26.64 29.28 -6.53
N ALA A 75 27.31 30.43 -6.47
CA ALA A 75 27.95 31.02 -7.63
C ALA A 75 29.14 30.19 -8.12
N LEU A 76 29.13 29.82 -9.40
CA LEU A 76 30.21 29.10 -10.07
C LEU A 76 31.33 30.03 -10.54
N TYR A 77 31.00 31.31 -10.77
CA TYR A 77 31.89 32.34 -11.29
C TYR A 77 31.62 33.67 -10.59
N ASP A 78 32.60 34.59 -10.66
CA ASP A 78 32.38 35.98 -10.25
C ASP A 78 31.42 36.66 -11.23
N TYR A 79 30.51 37.47 -10.71
CA TYR A 79 29.59 38.27 -11.51
C TYR A 79 29.48 39.69 -10.93
N ARG A 80 29.59 40.69 -11.80
CA ARG A 80 29.43 42.11 -11.44
C ARG A 80 28.19 42.65 -12.12
N ALA A 81 27.28 43.21 -11.32
CA ALA A 81 26.08 43.87 -11.79
C ALA A 81 26.42 44.96 -12.81
N LEU A 82 25.83 44.85 -14.00
CA LEU A 82 25.87 45.84 -15.07
C LEU A 82 24.70 46.82 -14.93
N ARG A 83 23.61 46.40 -14.27
CA ARG A 83 22.42 47.22 -13.99
C ARG A 83 22.17 47.33 -12.49
N GLN A 84 21.40 48.34 -12.09
CA GLN A 84 21.14 48.62 -10.67
C GLN A 84 20.32 47.52 -9.99
N ASP A 85 19.46 46.85 -10.77
CA ASP A 85 18.60 45.74 -10.36
C ASP A 85 19.29 44.37 -10.40
N GLU A 86 20.60 44.31 -10.69
CA GLU A 86 21.39 43.07 -10.70
C GLU A 86 22.21 42.89 -9.40
N LEU A 87 22.47 41.63 -9.05
CA LEU A 87 23.36 41.23 -7.96
C LEU A 87 24.82 41.24 -8.43
N SER A 88 25.74 41.65 -7.54
CA SER A 88 27.18 41.41 -7.69
C SER A 88 27.60 40.38 -6.66
N PHE A 89 28.28 39.32 -7.08
CA PHE A 89 28.73 38.23 -6.22
C PHE A 89 30.04 37.62 -6.69
N SER A 90 30.79 37.04 -5.76
CA SER A 90 32.01 36.29 -6.06
C SER A 90 31.73 34.79 -6.21
N LYS A 91 32.61 34.08 -6.92
CA LYS A 91 32.61 32.62 -7.04
C LYS A 91 32.61 32.00 -5.64
N GLY A 92 31.68 31.08 -5.42
CA GLY A 92 31.44 30.43 -4.12
C GLY A 92 30.45 31.15 -3.22
N ALA A 93 29.94 32.33 -3.60
CA ALA A 93 28.87 33.01 -2.88
C ALA A 93 27.56 32.21 -2.90
N PHE A 94 26.83 32.21 -1.78
CA PHE A 94 25.50 31.62 -1.69
C PHE A 94 24.44 32.70 -1.84
N ILE A 95 23.53 32.52 -2.80
CA ILE A 95 22.39 33.41 -3.06
C ILE A 95 21.14 32.69 -2.57
N HIS A 96 20.36 33.35 -1.72
CA HIS A 96 19.20 32.77 -1.03
C HIS A 96 17.89 33.27 -1.64
N ASN A 97 16.76 32.63 -1.29
CA ASN A 97 15.41 33.00 -1.76
C ASN A 97 15.30 33.10 -3.29
N VAL A 98 15.87 32.12 -4.00
CA VAL A 98 15.95 32.18 -5.46
C VAL A 98 14.61 31.90 -6.13
N THR A 99 14.08 32.91 -6.80
CA THR A 99 12.87 32.82 -7.63
C THR A 99 13.28 32.50 -9.06
N LYS A 100 12.94 31.29 -9.53
CA LYS A 100 13.18 30.83 -10.89
C LYS A 100 12.00 31.22 -11.78
N ASP A 101 12.27 31.98 -12.82
CA ASP A 101 11.32 32.19 -13.91
C ASP A 101 11.78 31.40 -15.14
N SER A 102 10.92 31.23 -16.13
CA SER A 102 11.20 30.59 -17.42
C SER A 102 12.25 31.33 -18.29
N SER A 103 12.81 32.42 -17.79
CA SER A 103 13.85 33.22 -18.42
C SER A 103 15.26 32.83 -17.95
N SER A 104 16.30 33.19 -18.72
CA SER A 104 17.71 32.91 -18.38
C SER A 104 18.26 33.71 -17.17
N TRP A 105 17.40 34.46 -16.47
CA TRP A 105 17.74 35.31 -15.34
C TRP A 105 16.85 34.99 -14.14
N TRP A 106 17.46 34.77 -12.99
CA TRP A 106 16.78 34.47 -11.74
C TRP A 106 16.91 35.64 -10.78
N LYS A 107 16.03 35.69 -9.77
CA LYS A 107 16.10 36.68 -8.70
C LYS A 107 16.51 36.02 -7.40
N GLY A 108 17.25 36.73 -6.55
CA GLY A 108 17.60 36.22 -5.23
C GLY A 108 18.24 37.28 -4.35
N ASP A 109 18.66 36.85 -3.17
CA ASP A 109 19.11 37.72 -2.09
C ASP A 109 20.60 37.48 -1.82
N TYR A 110 21.41 38.55 -1.90
CA TYR A 110 22.84 38.49 -1.60
C TYR A 110 23.41 39.88 -1.27
N GLY A 111 24.31 39.96 -0.28
CA GLY A 111 25.05 41.19 0.04
C GLY A 111 24.18 42.38 0.45
N GLY A 112 23.05 42.12 1.14
CA GLY A 112 22.10 43.16 1.58
C GLY A 112 21.11 43.63 0.51
N LYS A 113 21.21 43.12 -0.73
CA LYS A 113 20.23 43.35 -1.80
C LYS A 113 19.25 42.17 -1.85
N LEU A 114 17.95 42.47 -1.87
CA LEU A 114 16.86 41.48 -1.89
C LEU A 114 16.21 41.42 -3.28
N GLN A 115 15.93 40.22 -3.78
CA GLN A 115 15.23 39.93 -5.05
C GLN A 115 15.80 40.65 -6.28
N HIS A 116 17.13 40.76 -6.36
CA HIS A 116 17.84 41.32 -7.51
C HIS A 116 18.21 40.22 -8.52
N PHE A 117 18.34 40.60 -9.79
CA PHE A 117 18.56 39.68 -10.89
C PHE A 117 20.00 39.17 -10.98
N PHE A 118 20.15 37.93 -11.41
CA PHE A 118 21.43 37.34 -11.77
C PHE A 118 21.26 36.26 -12.85
N PRO A 119 22.30 36.01 -13.66
CA PRO A 119 22.23 35.02 -14.72
C PRO A 119 22.20 33.59 -14.17
N ALA A 120 21.20 32.79 -14.59
CA ALA A 120 20.97 31.43 -14.09
C ALA A 120 22.13 30.48 -14.39
N ASN A 121 22.85 30.69 -15.49
CA ASN A 121 24.00 29.87 -15.90
C ASN A 121 25.29 30.16 -15.10
N TYR A 122 25.28 31.14 -14.19
CA TYR A 122 26.43 31.47 -13.34
C TYR A 122 26.37 30.81 -11.96
N VAL A 123 25.34 30.00 -11.70
CA VAL A 123 25.10 29.39 -10.39
C VAL A 123 24.78 27.90 -10.51
N GLU A 124 25.12 27.13 -9.48
CA GLU A 124 24.70 25.75 -9.29
C GLU A 124 23.68 25.67 -8.15
N GLU A 125 22.65 24.83 -8.30
CA GLU A 125 21.68 24.62 -7.22
C GLU A 125 22.32 23.85 -6.08
N VAL A 126 22.17 24.36 -4.86
CA VAL A 126 22.63 23.68 -3.66
C VAL A 126 21.51 22.72 -3.24
N SER A 127 21.57 21.48 -3.72
CA SER A 127 20.62 20.44 -3.34
C SER A 127 20.70 20.19 -1.82
N ASN A 128 19.70 20.70 -1.10
CA ASN A 128 19.51 20.45 0.33
C ASN A 128 18.77 19.11 0.55
N ASN A 129 19.34 18.02 0.03
CA ASN A 129 18.75 16.68 0.20
C ASN A 129 19.10 16.02 1.56
N LYS A 130 19.98 16.61 2.38
CA LYS A 130 20.50 15.90 3.57
C LYS A 130 19.63 15.96 4.83
N THR A 131 18.69 16.89 4.95
CA THR A 131 17.88 17.06 6.18
C THR A 131 16.51 16.41 6.12
N VAL A 132 15.96 16.15 4.94
CA VAL A 132 14.69 15.41 4.77
C VAL A 132 14.96 13.90 4.63
N GLU A 133 16.00 13.50 3.87
CA GLU A 133 16.37 12.09 3.72
C GLU A 133 16.79 11.43 5.05
N SER A 134 17.37 12.18 5.99
CA SER A 134 17.89 11.62 7.25
C SER A 134 16.81 11.28 8.29
N ARG A 135 15.65 11.95 8.30
CA ARG A 135 14.56 11.58 9.22
C ARG A 135 13.74 10.40 8.72
N ASP A 136 13.52 10.31 7.41
CA ASP A 136 12.74 9.23 6.82
C ASP A 136 13.54 7.92 6.74
N GLN A 137 14.85 7.96 6.41
CA GLN A 137 15.69 6.75 6.46
C GLN A 137 15.89 6.21 7.87
N VAL A 138 16.07 7.08 8.88
CA VAL A 138 16.20 6.66 10.29
C VAL A 138 14.90 6.03 10.82
N LYS A 139 13.74 6.43 10.31
CA LYS A 139 12.45 5.79 10.61
C LYS A 139 12.26 4.48 9.84
N GLU A 140 12.67 4.41 8.58
CA GLU A 140 12.44 3.25 7.72
C GLU A 140 13.24 2.01 8.15
N ASP A 141 14.45 2.22 8.68
CA ASP A 141 15.31 1.17 9.26
C ASP A 141 15.04 0.92 10.76
N ASN A 142 14.21 1.74 11.41
CA ASN A 142 13.88 1.57 12.82
C ASN A 142 13.08 0.27 13.03
N PRO A 143 13.40 -0.55 14.05
CA PRO A 143 12.62 -1.75 14.37
C PRO A 143 11.12 -1.51 14.57
N LEU A 144 10.71 -0.29 14.96
CA LEU A 144 9.31 0.10 15.17
C LEU A 144 8.64 0.69 13.92
N GLY A 145 9.38 0.94 12.83
CA GLY A 145 8.86 1.57 11.62
C GLY A 145 8.09 2.86 11.91
N ASP A 146 6.87 2.94 11.38
CA ASP A 146 5.98 4.12 11.50
C ASP A 146 5.48 4.38 12.93
N LEU A 147 5.59 3.40 13.84
CA LEU A 147 5.24 3.59 15.26
C LEU A 147 6.34 4.32 16.03
N CYS A 148 7.53 4.52 15.43
CA CYS A 148 8.62 5.24 16.06
C CYS A 148 8.26 6.71 16.31
N LYS A 149 8.21 7.11 17.58
CA LYS A 149 7.95 8.50 17.99
C LYS A 149 9.21 9.29 18.34
N GLY A 150 10.30 8.60 18.65
CA GLY A 150 11.56 9.19 19.05
C GLY A 150 12.65 8.14 19.15
N VAL A 151 13.91 8.60 19.09
CA VAL A 151 15.11 7.76 19.19
C VAL A 151 16.00 8.36 20.27
N VAL A 152 16.50 7.51 21.17
CA VAL A 152 17.44 7.92 22.23
C VAL A 152 18.74 7.15 22.07
N GLU A 153 19.86 7.88 22.08
CA GLU A 153 21.19 7.31 21.98
C GLU A 153 21.73 6.94 23.38
N LEU A 154 21.59 5.68 23.77
CA LEU A 154 21.89 5.20 25.13
C LEU A 154 23.36 5.38 25.57
N SER A 155 24.32 5.44 24.63
CA SER A 155 25.75 5.67 24.93
C SER A 155 26.01 7.03 25.62
N LYS A 156 25.17 8.02 25.29
CA LYS A 156 25.23 9.37 25.83
C LYS A 156 24.39 9.55 27.10
N CYS A 157 23.67 8.52 27.54
CA CYS A 157 22.87 8.57 28.75
C CYS A 157 23.66 8.09 29.98
N CYS A 158 23.36 8.67 31.14
CA CYS A 158 23.66 8.13 32.45
C CYS A 158 22.35 7.76 33.15
N VAL A 159 22.39 6.63 33.85
CA VAL A 159 21.28 6.22 34.72
C VAL A 159 21.42 6.98 36.03
N VAL A 160 20.43 7.80 36.34
CA VAL A 160 20.35 8.49 37.64
C VAL A 160 19.55 7.60 38.59
N ARG A 161 20.09 7.34 39.78
CA ARG A 161 19.37 6.63 40.84
C ARG A 161 18.18 7.48 41.31
N SER A 162 16.98 7.19 40.81
CA SER A 162 15.76 7.73 41.40
C SER A 162 15.41 6.92 42.66
N GLN A 163 15.40 7.57 43.82
CA GLN A 163 15.07 6.93 45.10
C GLN A 163 13.58 6.99 45.46
N GLN A 164 12.69 7.47 44.59
CA GLN A 164 11.29 7.66 44.96
C GLN A 164 10.31 7.33 43.83
N ALA A 165 9.16 6.78 44.26
CA ALA A 165 7.95 6.72 43.45
C ALA A 165 7.61 8.14 42.97
N LYS A 166 7.56 8.34 41.65
CA LYS A 166 7.19 9.62 41.03
C LYS A 166 5.81 9.49 40.41
N SER A 167 4.96 10.50 40.60
CA SER A 167 3.63 10.59 39.96
C SER A 167 2.73 9.37 40.16
N GLY A 168 2.83 8.69 41.31
CA GLY A 168 2.04 7.49 41.64
C GLY A 168 2.57 6.18 41.07
N MET A 169 3.73 6.18 40.41
CA MET A 169 4.38 4.97 39.88
C MET A 169 5.50 4.50 40.82
N SER A 170 5.49 3.20 41.16
CA SER A 170 6.36 2.63 42.20
C SER A 170 7.80 2.33 41.73
N TYR A 171 8.00 2.07 40.43
CA TYR A 171 9.27 1.56 39.89
C TYR A 171 9.70 2.44 38.72
N VAL A 172 10.67 3.34 38.95
CA VAL A 172 11.06 4.39 37.99
C VAL A 172 12.57 4.45 37.81
N LEU A 173 13.00 4.47 36.55
CA LEU A 173 14.38 4.63 36.08
C LEU A 173 14.49 5.98 35.36
N THR A 174 15.39 6.85 35.79
CA THR A 174 15.60 8.16 35.16
C THR A 174 16.85 8.13 34.29
N LEU A 175 16.71 8.51 33.02
CA LEU A 175 17.82 8.65 32.08
C LEU A 175 18.12 10.13 31.84
N GLN A 176 19.40 10.51 32.01
CA GLN A 176 19.89 11.87 31.78
C GLN A 176 21.01 11.84 30.72
N LEU A 177 21.01 12.79 29.78
CA LEU A 177 22.05 12.91 28.77
C LEU A 177 23.30 13.60 29.37
N LYS A 178 24.49 13.10 29.02
CA LYS A 178 25.77 13.56 29.61
C LYS A 178 26.24 14.93 29.11
N ASP A 179 25.85 15.33 27.90
CA ASP A 179 26.43 16.49 27.18
C ASP A 179 25.43 17.63 26.90
N ASP A 180 24.22 17.58 27.45
CA ASP A 180 23.20 18.60 27.19
C ASP A 180 22.31 18.86 28.43
N ASP A 181 22.66 19.88 29.22
CA ASP A 181 21.87 20.35 30.36
C ASP A 181 20.51 20.97 29.94
N SER A 182 20.26 21.15 28.62
CA SER A 182 19.02 21.71 28.11
C SER A 182 17.91 20.67 27.84
N MET A 183 18.26 19.38 27.80
CA MET A 183 17.30 18.28 27.60
C MET A 183 16.87 17.70 28.95
N LEU A 184 15.58 17.81 29.27
CA LEU A 184 15.00 17.29 30.51
C LEU A 184 15.26 15.78 30.64
N PRO A 185 15.66 15.30 31.84
CA PRO A 185 15.74 13.87 32.10
C PRO A 185 14.35 13.26 31.91
N PHE A 186 14.29 12.07 31.30
CA PHE A 186 13.02 11.38 31.10
C PHE A 186 12.94 10.12 31.97
N ASP A 187 11.77 9.95 32.56
CA ASP A 187 11.48 8.87 33.51
C ASP A 187 10.83 7.69 32.76
N ILE A 188 11.39 6.50 32.94
CA ILE A 188 10.84 5.22 32.47
C ILE A 188 10.24 4.52 33.69
N ALA A 189 8.94 4.23 33.65
CA ALA A 189 8.26 3.47 34.70
C ALA A 189 7.93 2.05 34.21
N THR A 190 8.02 1.08 35.11
CA THR A 190 7.63 -0.32 34.87
C THR A 190 6.58 -0.77 35.87
N ASP A 191 5.86 -1.85 35.54
CA ASP A 191 4.83 -2.42 36.42
C ASP A 191 5.45 -3.25 37.56
N THR A 192 6.65 -3.82 37.34
CA THR A 192 7.38 -4.67 38.29
C THR A 192 8.82 -4.18 38.54
N VAL A 193 9.41 -4.61 39.67
CA VAL A 193 10.83 -4.32 40.01
C VAL A 193 11.76 -5.12 39.11
N GLU A 194 11.36 -6.34 38.76
CA GLU A 194 12.08 -7.27 37.90
C GLU A 194 12.27 -6.64 36.52
N ASP A 195 11.21 -6.12 35.90
CA ASP A 195 11.29 -5.42 34.62
C ASP A 195 12.19 -4.18 34.74
N LEU A 196 12.07 -3.41 35.83
CA LEU A 196 12.92 -2.24 36.05
C LEU A 196 14.40 -2.61 36.07
N PHE A 197 14.72 -3.73 36.73
CA PHE A 197 16.08 -4.23 36.84
C PHE A 197 16.61 -4.74 35.50
N GLU A 198 15.80 -5.46 34.72
CA GLU A 198 16.15 -5.89 33.36
C GLU A 198 16.44 -4.68 32.45
N TRP A 199 15.56 -3.67 32.47
CA TRP A 199 15.75 -2.41 31.72
C TRP A 199 17.01 -1.68 32.18
N HIS A 200 17.23 -1.55 33.48
CA HIS A 200 18.43 -0.95 34.04
C HIS A 200 19.69 -1.68 33.55
N GLN A 201 19.71 -3.01 33.58
CA GLN A 201 20.85 -3.82 33.14
C GLN A 201 21.14 -3.64 31.65
N VAL A 202 20.12 -3.68 30.80
CA VAL A 202 20.28 -3.50 29.34
C VAL A 202 20.77 -2.09 29.02
N VAL A 203 20.22 -1.06 29.65
CA VAL A 203 20.63 0.34 29.45
C VAL A 203 22.04 0.57 29.97
N TRP A 204 22.38 0.04 31.15
CA TRP A 204 23.72 0.12 31.72
C TRP A 204 24.75 -0.56 30.79
N ASP A 205 24.46 -1.78 30.33
CA ASP A 205 25.30 -2.50 29.38
C ASP A 205 25.44 -1.76 28.06
N ALA A 206 24.38 -1.12 27.56
CA ALA A 206 24.42 -0.33 26.34
C ALA A 206 25.22 0.97 26.50
N ALA A 207 25.08 1.66 27.64
CA ALA A 207 25.82 2.88 27.97
C ALA A 207 27.32 2.62 28.18
N GLN A 208 27.69 1.42 28.65
CA GLN A 208 29.08 1.01 28.86
C GLN A 208 29.75 0.34 27.64
N ARG A 209 29.01 0.05 26.56
CA ARG A 209 29.55 -0.64 25.36
C ARG A 209 30.67 0.13 24.65
N GLU A 210 30.73 1.45 24.77
CA GLU A 210 31.83 2.25 24.19
C GLU A 210 33.14 2.10 24.99
N ILE A 211 33.05 1.75 26.29
CA ILE A 211 34.21 1.54 27.18
C ILE A 211 34.69 0.09 27.15
N ASN A 212 33.78 -0.89 27.03
CA ASN A 212 34.12 -2.31 26.97
C ASN A 212 34.05 -2.87 25.54
N LYS A 213 34.83 -2.27 24.64
CA LYS A 213 35.06 -2.76 23.27
C LYS A 213 35.91 -4.04 23.24
N GLN A 214 35.58 -5.04 24.07
CA GLN A 214 36.21 -6.38 24.04
C GLN A 214 35.35 -7.50 24.67
N TYR A 215 34.02 -7.33 24.85
CA TYR A 215 33.17 -8.38 25.45
C TYR A 215 32.07 -8.95 24.52
N LYS A 216 31.91 -8.43 23.30
CA LYS A 216 30.84 -8.84 22.35
C LYS A 216 31.32 -9.49 21.05
N ILE A 217 32.53 -10.05 21.03
CA ILE A 217 32.96 -10.95 19.92
C ILE A 217 32.83 -12.44 20.32
N THR A 218 32.61 -12.74 21.61
CA THR A 218 32.64 -14.12 22.12
C THR A 218 31.24 -14.72 22.34
N LYS A 219 30.24 -13.94 22.78
CA LYS A 219 28.89 -14.47 23.08
C LYS A 219 28.02 -14.79 21.86
N GLN A 220 28.31 -14.18 20.71
CA GLN A 220 27.59 -14.44 19.45
C GLN A 220 28.14 -15.68 18.72
N LYS A 221 29.33 -16.18 19.12
CA LYS A 221 29.93 -17.41 18.57
C LYS A 221 29.61 -18.68 19.36
N GLU A 222 28.94 -18.58 20.52
CA GLU A 222 28.52 -19.76 21.29
C GLU A 222 27.05 -20.16 21.11
N ASN A 223 26.21 -19.26 20.58
CA ASN A 223 24.79 -19.53 20.29
C ASN A 223 24.45 -19.76 18.81
N GLU A 224 25.44 -19.76 17.91
CA GLU A 224 25.29 -20.39 16.59
C GLU A 224 25.71 -21.87 16.65
N LYS A 225 25.30 -22.57 17.72
CA LYS A 225 25.32 -24.03 17.73
C LYS A 225 24.10 -24.48 16.95
N LYS A 226 24.37 -25.01 15.75
CA LYS A 226 23.51 -25.84 14.88
C LYS A 226 22.10 -26.01 15.44
N ASP A 227 21.12 -25.38 14.80
CA ASP A 227 19.72 -25.80 14.91
C ASP A 227 19.64 -27.26 14.43
N GLU A 228 19.81 -28.20 15.35
CA GLU A 228 19.57 -29.62 15.08
C GLU A 228 18.05 -29.81 15.05
N VAL A 229 17.51 -29.83 13.84
CA VAL A 229 16.09 -30.13 13.61
C VAL A 229 15.86 -31.61 13.93
N ALA A 230 14.93 -31.89 14.85
CA ALA A 230 14.52 -33.25 15.19
C ALA A 230 14.11 -34.02 13.92
N ILE A 231 14.57 -35.26 13.79
CA ILE A 231 14.36 -36.07 12.58
C ILE A 231 12.86 -36.31 12.33
N GLU A 232 12.09 -36.51 13.40
CA GLU A 232 10.65 -36.71 13.38
C GLU A 232 9.92 -35.50 12.80
N MET A 233 10.43 -34.27 13.01
CA MET A 233 9.88 -33.06 12.40
C MET A 233 10.34 -32.90 10.95
N SER A 234 11.59 -33.26 10.65
CA SER A 234 12.17 -33.20 9.30
C SER A 234 11.45 -34.15 8.33
N GLU A 235 11.09 -35.34 8.78
CA GLU A 235 10.38 -36.36 7.98
C GLU A 235 8.98 -35.93 7.53
N LEU A 236 8.33 -35.00 8.26
CA LEU A 236 7.03 -34.45 7.87
C LEU A 236 7.11 -33.48 6.68
N VAL A 237 8.30 -32.98 6.33
CA VAL A 237 8.50 -31.97 5.28
C VAL A 237 8.74 -32.62 3.92
N VAL A 238 7.65 -32.97 3.22
CA VAL A 238 7.71 -33.71 1.94
C VAL A 238 7.84 -32.80 0.71
N TYR A 239 7.02 -31.75 0.59
CA TYR A 239 6.90 -30.93 -0.63
C TYR A 239 7.34 -29.47 -0.47
N CYS A 240 7.40 -28.98 0.77
CA CYS A 240 7.72 -27.59 1.07
C CYS A 240 9.04 -27.52 1.85
N THR A 241 10.09 -28.14 1.32
CA THR A 241 11.40 -28.15 1.97
C THR A 241 12.03 -26.75 1.90
N PRO A 242 12.19 -26.04 3.03
CA PRO A 242 12.68 -24.67 3.01
C PRO A 242 14.15 -24.60 2.56
N ARG A 243 14.44 -23.73 1.60
CA ARG A 243 15.80 -23.45 1.13
C ARG A 243 16.21 -22.03 1.50
N SER A 244 17.07 -21.92 2.52
CA SER A 244 17.62 -20.66 3.00
C SER A 244 19.01 -20.38 2.44
N LYS A 245 19.84 -21.43 2.29
CA LYS A 245 21.13 -21.35 1.60
C LYS A 245 20.87 -21.23 0.11
N GLU A 246 21.54 -20.28 -0.56
CA GLU A 246 21.45 -20.06 -2.01
C GLU A 246 20.02 -19.72 -2.52
N LYS A 247 19.17 -19.12 -1.69
CA LYS A 247 17.81 -18.71 -2.10
C LYS A 247 17.77 -17.76 -3.31
N GLU A 248 18.91 -17.10 -3.60
CA GLU A 248 19.11 -16.20 -4.74
C GLU A 248 19.71 -16.91 -5.98
N CYS A 249 20.02 -18.20 -5.93
CA CYS A 249 20.53 -18.96 -7.07
C CYS A 249 19.38 -19.62 -7.84
N PHE A 250 19.05 -19.12 -9.04
CA PHE A 250 17.96 -19.64 -9.86
C PHE A 250 18.41 -20.71 -10.87
N ASP A 251 19.66 -21.16 -10.80
CA ASP A 251 20.24 -22.11 -11.75
C ASP A 251 19.85 -23.56 -11.46
N THR A 252 19.57 -23.89 -10.20
CA THR A 252 19.19 -25.24 -9.77
C THR A 252 18.12 -25.18 -8.69
N TYR A 253 17.03 -25.91 -8.88
CA TYR A 253 15.93 -26.02 -7.94
C TYR A 253 15.15 -27.31 -8.18
N THR A 254 14.41 -27.76 -7.16
CA THR A 254 13.50 -28.92 -7.24
C THR A 254 12.07 -28.50 -6.93
N TYR A 255 11.08 -29.20 -7.47
CA TYR A 255 9.66 -28.91 -7.22
C TYR A 255 9.23 -29.10 -5.75
N LYS A 256 10.05 -29.79 -4.95
CA LYS A 256 9.83 -30.01 -3.51
C LYS A 256 10.38 -28.88 -2.63
N GLU A 257 11.01 -27.87 -3.22
CA GLU A 257 11.60 -26.79 -2.44
C GLU A 257 10.71 -25.56 -2.40
N ILE A 258 10.82 -24.82 -1.29
CA ILE A 258 10.21 -23.51 -1.13
C ILE A 258 11.25 -22.48 -0.70
N ARG A 259 11.20 -21.30 -1.33
CA ARG A 259 12.07 -20.16 -0.97
C ARG A 259 11.27 -19.04 -0.34
N SER A 260 11.77 -18.54 0.78
CA SER A 260 11.12 -17.46 1.54
C SER A 260 11.89 -16.14 1.42
N PHE A 261 11.18 -15.05 1.13
CA PHE A 261 11.73 -13.71 0.96
C PHE A 261 10.99 -12.71 1.85
N VAL A 262 11.74 -11.76 2.41
CA VAL A 262 11.16 -10.54 2.97
C VAL A 262 10.71 -9.65 1.81
N GLU A 263 9.62 -8.90 1.97
CA GLU A 263 9.01 -8.06 0.91
C GLU A 263 10.02 -7.25 0.07
N ASN A 264 11.04 -6.65 0.71
CA ASN A 264 12.04 -5.80 0.07
C ASN A 264 13.20 -6.58 -0.57
N LYS A 265 13.31 -7.89 -0.29
CA LYS A 265 14.32 -8.80 -0.85
C LYS A 265 13.77 -9.73 -1.92
N ALA A 266 12.48 -9.64 -2.23
CA ALA A 266 11.88 -10.43 -3.29
C ALA A 266 12.42 -9.96 -4.67
N PRO A 267 12.81 -10.88 -5.58
CA PRO A 267 13.45 -10.53 -6.86
C PRO A 267 12.43 -10.07 -7.92
N MET A 268 11.70 -8.99 -7.64
CA MET A 268 10.58 -8.51 -8.45
C MET A 268 10.96 -7.59 -9.61
N ARG A 269 12.19 -7.07 -9.68
CA ARG A 269 12.58 -6.09 -10.74
C ARG A 269 13.71 -6.63 -11.61
N VAL A 270 14.94 -6.59 -11.09
CA VAL A 270 16.15 -6.96 -11.84
C VAL A 270 16.13 -8.43 -12.28
N ARG A 271 15.64 -9.32 -11.42
CA ARG A 271 15.61 -10.78 -11.64
C ARG A 271 14.20 -11.34 -11.76
N ALA A 272 13.23 -10.51 -12.16
CA ALA A 272 11.81 -10.89 -12.25
C ALA A 272 11.58 -12.10 -13.16
N LYS A 273 12.28 -12.18 -14.31
CA LYS A 273 12.16 -13.29 -15.26
C LYS A 273 12.69 -14.61 -14.70
N GLU A 274 13.83 -14.57 -14.02
CA GLU A 274 14.40 -15.75 -13.36
C GLU A 274 13.48 -16.22 -12.23
N PHE A 275 12.93 -15.28 -11.46
CA PHE A 275 12.00 -15.59 -10.39
C PHE A 275 10.68 -16.18 -10.90
N LEU A 276 10.13 -15.66 -12.00
CA LEU A 276 8.97 -16.24 -12.66
C LEU A 276 9.24 -17.67 -13.14
N LYS A 277 10.39 -17.92 -13.78
CA LYS A 277 10.79 -19.26 -14.22
C LYS A 277 10.87 -20.24 -13.05
N TYR A 278 11.44 -19.80 -11.93
CA TYR A 278 11.45 -20.56 -10.68
C TYR A 278 10.02 -20.85 -10.21
N ASN A 279 9.15 -19.84 -10.17
CA ASN A 279 7.77 -19.98 -9.72
C ASN A 279 6.92 -20.89 -10.63
N ASN A 280 7.26 -21.04 -11.91
CA ASN A 280 6.58 -22.01 -12.77
C ASN A 280 6.84 -23.48 -12.38
N LYS A 281 7.81 -23.75 -11.49
CA LYS A 281 8.26 -25.10 -11.14
C LYS A 281 8.37 -25.38 -9.64
N ALA A 282 8.51 -24.35 -8.81
CA ALA A 282 8.69 -24.44 -7.37
C ALA A 282 7.97 -23.29 -6.65
N LEU A 283 7.80 -23.41 -5.33
CA LEU A 283 7.00 -22.46 -4.56
C LEU A 283 7.85 -21.32 -3.98
N SER A 284 7.28 -20.12 -3.96
CA SER A 284 7.84 -18.97 -3.26
C SER A 284 6.88 -18.48 -2.18
N ARG A 285 7.46 -18.07 -1.05
CA ARG A 285 6.76 -17.37 0.03
C ARG A 285 7.36 -15.99 0.23
N VAL A 286 6.52 -14.96 0.24
CA VAL A 286 6.94 -13.59 0.56
C VAL A 286 6.17 -13.12 1.77
N TYR A 287 6.84 -12.42 2.70
CA TYR A 287 6.24 -11.98 3.95
C TYR A 287 6.68 -10.56 4.34
N PRO A 288 5.89 -9.88 5.19
CA PRO A 288 6.16 -8.48 5.52
C PRO A 288 7.50 -8.28 6.24
N LYS A 289 8.11 -7.12 6.08
CA LYS A 289 9.34 -6.78 6.83
C LYS A 289 9.06 -6.65 8.33
N GLY A 290 10.06 -6.98 9.16
CA GLY A 290 9.92 -6.97 10.63
C GLY A 290 9.58 -5.59 11.21
N GLN A 291 9.92 -4.51 10.50
CA GLN A 291 9.62 -3.13 10.89
C GLN A 291 8.13 -2.78 10.80
N ARG A 292 7.29 -3.62 10.17
CA ARG A 292 5.83 -3.46 10.13
C ARG A 292 5.18 -3.97 11.42
N VAL A 293 5.61 -3.40 12.55
CA VAL A 293 5.10 -3.74 13.89
C VAL A 293 3.63 -3.36 14.03
N ASP A 294 3.18 -2.37 13.26
CA ASP A 294 1.77 -1.98 13.13
C ASP A 294 0.92 -2.99 12.34
N SER A 295 1.52 -4.06 11.83
CA SER A 295 0.89 -5.06 10.97
C SER A 295 0.38 -4.51 9.63
N SER A 296 0.90 -3.39 9.14
CA SER A 296 0.63 -2.91 7.78
C SER A 296 1.01 -3.96 6.71
N ASN A 297 0.39 -3.90 5.54
CA ASN A 297 0.74 -4.77 4.41
C ASN A 297 1.53 -4.04 3.32
N TYR A 298 2.36 -4.81 2.61
CA TYR A 298 2.98 -4.39 1.35
C TYR A 298 2.02 -4.66 0.17
N ASP A 299 2.27 -4.04 -0.98
CA ASP A 299 1.49 -4.29 -2.19
C ASP A 299 1.76 -5.70 -2.74
N PRO A 300 0.75 -6.60 -2.79
CA PRO A 300 0.94 -7.96 -3.29
C PRO A 300 1.06 -8.04 -4.82
N TYR A 301 0.64 -7.00 -5.54
CA TYR A 301 0.50 -7.05 -7.00
C TYR A 301 1.82 -7.35 -7.74
N PRO A 302 2.96 -6.69 -7.45
CA PRO A 302 4.24 -6.97 -8.12
C PRO A 302 4.72 -8.43 -7.94
N LEU A 303 4.32 -9.07 -6.84
CA LEU A 303 4.69 -10.45 -6.53
C LEU A 303 3.83 -11.44 -7.31
N TRP A 304 2.52 -11.19 -7.39
CA TRP A 304 1.63 -11.97 -8.24
C TRP A 304 2.07 -11.91 -9.71
N LEU A 305 2.49 -10.73 -10.18
CA LEU A 305 3.00 -10.54 -11.54
C LEU A 305 4.25 -11.37 -11.84
N CYS A 306 5.07 -11.65 -10.82
CA CYS A 306 6.23 -12.54 -10.92
C CYS A 306 5.89 -14.03 -10.62
N GLY A 307 4.61 -14.39 -10.55
CA GLY A 307 4.16 -15.76 -10.30
C GLY A 307 4.30 -16.22 -8.85
N SER A 308 4.55 -15.33 -7.89
CA SER A 308 4.70 -15.75 -6.49
C SER A 308 3.39 -16.27 -5.91
N HIS A 309 3.45 -17.40 -5.21
CA HIS A 309 2.27 -18.14 -4.76
C HIS A 309 1.82 -17.73 -3.36
N MET A 310 2.72 -17.80 -2.38
CA MET A 310 2.41 -17.56 -0.98
C MET A 310 2.81 -16.13 -0.61
N VAL A 311 2.05 -15.17 -1.13
CA VAL A 311 2.20 -13.74 -0.80
C VAL A 311 1.49 -13.49 0.53
N ALA A 312 2.22 -13.69 1.63
CA ALA A 312 1.67 -13.63 2.98
C ALA A 312 1.43 -12.19 3.41
N LEU A 313 0.19 -11.90 3.77
CA LEU A 313 -0.28 -10.62 4.30
C LEU A 313 -0.78 -10.79 5.73
N ASN A 314 -0.80 -9.70 6.49
CA ASN A 314 -1.41 -9.58 7.81
C ASN A 314 -2.93 -9.49 7.66
N PHE A 315 -3.61 -10.64 7.79
CA PHE A 315 -5.06 -10.75 7.59
C PHE A 315 -5.89 -9.93 8.58
N GLN A 316 -5.33 -9.62 9.75
CA GLN A 316 -5.95 -8.78 10.78
C GLN A 316 -6.04 -7.29 10.39
N THR A 317 -5.43 -6.88 9.28
CA THR A 317 -5.36 -5.47 8.86
C THR A 317 -6.29 -5.22 7.67
N GLY A 318 -7.34 -4.43 7.88
CA GLY A 318 -8.34 -4.07 6.85
C GLY A 318 -7.87 -2.99 5.86
N ASP A 319 -6.73 -3.20 5.21
CA ASP A 319 -6.13 -2.25 4.25
C ASP A 319 -6.40 -2.59 2.78
N LYS A 320 -5.93 -1.72 1.87
CA LYS A 320 -6.07 -1.90 0.42
C LYS A 320 -5.50 -3.25 -0.06
N CYS A 321 -4.36 -3.67 0.48
CA CYS A 321 -3.68 -4.88 0.06
C CYS A 321 -4.48 -6.13 0.42
N MET A 322 -5.05 -6.19 1.63
CA MET A 322 -5.96 -7.26 2.02
C MET A 322 -7.27 -7.26 1.22
N GLN A 323 -7.76 -6.10 0.81
CA GLN A 323 -8.95 -5.98 -0.03
C GLN A 323 -8.68 -6.50 -1.45
N LEU A 324 -7.50 -6.23 -2.02
CA LEU A 324 -7.05 -6.84 -3.29
C LEU A 324 -6.91 -8.35 -3.17
N ASN A 325 -6.31 -8.83 -2.07
CA ASN A 325 -6.19 -10.26 -1.79
C ASN A 325 -7.55 -10.94 -1.71
N SER A 326 -8.50 -10.36 -0.96
CA SER A 326 -9.88 -10.87 -0.89
C SER A 326 -10.56 -10.88 -2.26
N ALA A 327 -10.32 -9.86 -3.09
CA ALA A 327 -10.86 -9.80 -4.45
C ALA A 327 -10.28 -10.90 -5.35
N LEU A 328 -8.96 -11.09 -5.36
CA LEU A 328 -8.31 -12.15 -6.14
C LEU A 328 -8.86 -13.53 -5.76
N PHE A 329 -8.86 -13.84 -4.46
CA PHE A 329 -9.33 -15.12 -3.95
C PHE A 329 -10.86 -15.22 -3.86
N SER A 330 -11.61 -14.21 -4.29
CA SER A 330 -13.05 -14.37 -4.55
C SER A 330 -13.32 -15.22 -5.79
N LEU A 331 -12.33 -15.32 -6.68
CA LEU A 331 -12.33 -16.23 -7.82
C LEU A 331 -12.30 -17.69 -7.36
N ASN A 332 -12.67 -18.59 -8.28
CA ASN A 332 -12.64 -20.03 -8.06
C ASN A 332 -13.36 -20.46 -6.76
N GLY A 333 -14.51 -19.85 -6.48
CA GLY A 333 -15.38 -20.22 -5.35
C GLY A 333 -14.76 -20.03 -3.97
N GLN A 334 -13.78 -19.14 -3.80
CA GLN A 334 -13.13 -18.87 -2.50
C GLN A 334 -12.39 -20.07 -1.89
N THR A 335 -11.88 -20.96 -2.73
CA THR A 335 -11.09 -22.14 -2.30
C THR A 335 -9.72 -21.79 -1.71
N GLY A 336 -9.26 -20.54 -1.87
CA GLY A 336 -7.90 -20.11 -1.54
C GLY A 336 -6.87 -20.42 -2.62
N TYR A 337 -7.27 -21.00 -3.75
CA TYR A 337 -6.40 -21.30 -4.88
C TYR A 337 -6.98 -20.73 -6.18
N VAL A 338 -6.18 -19.93 -6.87
CA VAL A 338 -6.52 -19.34 -8.18
C VAL A 338 -5.44 -19.74 -9.17
N LEU A 339 -5.83 -20.35 -10.28
CA LEU A 339 -4.90 -20.74 -11.33
C LEU A 339 -4.30 -19.48 -11.96
N GLN A 340 -2.97 -19.46 -12.06
CA GLN A 340 -2.28 -18.36 -12.72
C GLN A 340 -2.61 -18.30 -14.22
N PRO A 341 -2.65 -17.09 -14.80
CA PRO A 341 -2.88 -16.87 -16.23
C PRO A 341 -2.04 -17.78 -17.12
N GLU A 342 -2.61 -18.27 -18.21
CA GLU A 342 -1.89 -19.15 -19.14
C GLU A 342 -0.65 -18.47 -19.72
N LEU A 343 -0.77 -17.18 -20.05
CA LEU A 343 0.34 -16.40 -20.59
C LEU A 343 1.51 -16.36 -19.61
N MET A 344 1.26 -16.14 -18.32
CA MET A 344 2.31 -16.11 -17.27
C MET A 344 3.06 -17.44 -17.11
N ARG A 345 2.40 -18.55 -17.44
CA ARG A 345 2.98 -19.90 -17.38
C ARG A 345 3.77 -20.28 -18.64
N SER A 346 3.83 -19.38 -19.62
CA SER A 346 4.61 -19.56 -20.85
C SER A 346 6.02 -18.98 -20.74
N ASP A 347 6.99 -19.56 -21.46
CA ASP A 347 8.39 -19.12 -21.42
C ASP A 347 8.63 -17.71 -22.00
N GLY A 348 7.65 -17.18 -22.75
CA GLY A 348 7.73 -15.88 -23.42
C GLY A 348 7.18 -14.71 -22.62
N TYR A 349 6.57 -14.94 -21.45
CA TYR A 349 5.99 -13.87 -20.66
C TYR A 349 7.06 -13.01 -19.98
N ASP A 350 6.86 -11.71 -20.06
CA ASP A 350 7.68 -10.71 -19.37
C ASP A 350 6.79 -10.00 -18.35
N PRO A 351 7.07 -10.09 -17.04
CA PRO A 351 6.36 -9.33 -16.00
C PRO A 351 6.49 -7.81 -16.20
N TYR A 352 7.59 -7.34 -16.80
CA TYR A 352 7.85 -5.91 -17.01
C TYR A 352 8.21 -5.63 -18.46
N PRO A 353 7.25 -5.77 -19.39
CA PRO A 353 7.50 -5.48 -20.79
C PRO A 353 7.84 -4.00 -20.99
N MET A 354 8.70 -3.74 -21.97
CA MET A 354 8.97 -2.37 -22.43
C MET A 354 7.66 -1.67 -22.83
N PRO A 355 7.53 -0.34 -22.61
CA PRO A 355 6.30 0.40 -22.90
C PRO A 355 5.69 0.12 -24.29
N ASP A 356 6.53 0.03 -25.33
CA ASP A 356 6.10 -0.20 -26.72
C ASP A 356 5.46 -1.58 -26.97
N LYS A 357 5.65 -2.53 -26.04
CA LYS A 357 5.03 -3.87 -26.10
C LYS A 357 3.72 -3.94 -25.33
N LYS A 358 3.32 -2.87 -24.62
CA LYS A 358 2.07 -2.83 -23.87
C LYS A 358 0.93 -2.61 -24.84
N LYS A 359 0.08 -3.62 -24.98
CA LYS A 359 -1.15 -3.52 -25.76
C LYS A 359 -2.34 -3.38 -24.83
N VAL A 360 -3.17 -2.39 -25.10
CA VAL A 360 -4.47 -2.26 -24.43
C VAL A 360 -5.35 -3.41 -24.93
N LYS A 361 -5.84 -4.23 -24.00
CA LYS A 361 -6.75 -5.35 -24.30
C LYS A 361 -8.22 -4.92 -24.18
N TYR A 362 -8.53 -4.07 -23.20
CA TYR A 362 -9.87 -3.51 -23.02
C TYR A 362 -9.82 -2.03 -22.66
N THR A 363 -10.88 -1.33 -23.02
CA THR A 363 -11.24 -0.02 -22.48
C THR A 363 -12.48 -0.21 -21.62
N VAL A 364 -12.47 0.34 -20.41
CA VAL A 364 -13.63 0.30 -19.51
C VAL A 364 -14.07 1.71 -19.16
N THR A 365 -15.34 1.99 -19.43
CA THR A 365 -15.97 3.28 -19.12
C THR A 365 -16.86 3.10 -17.90
N VAL A 366 -16.67 3.93 -16.87
CA VAL A 366 -17.40 3.81 -15.60
C VAL A 366 -18.12 5.11 -15.27
N ARG A 367 -19.40 5.02 -14.90
CA ARG A 367 -20.15 6.16 -14.37
C ARG A 367 -20.80 5.79 -13.05
N VAL A 368 -20.43 6.50 -11.99
CA VAL A 368 -21.15 6.45 -10.71
C VAL A 368 -22.41 7.30 -10.82
N ILE A 369 -23.56 6.72 -10.50
CA ILE A 369 -24.87 7.39 -10.63
C ILE A 369 -25.40 7.74 -9.25
N ALA A 370 -25.49 6.76 -8.35
CA ALA A 370 -26.09 6.95 -7.04
C ALA A 370 -25.52 5.96 -6.02
N ALA A 371 -25.82 6.17 -4.74
CA ALA A 371 -25.62 5.18 -3.70
C ALA A 371 -26.89 5.02 -2.85
N ARG A 372 -26.94 3.95 -2.06
CA ARG A 372 -27.96 3.75 -1.03
C ARG A 372 -27.32 3.22 0.24
N HIS A 373 -27.87 3.64 1.40
CA HIS A 373 -27.52 3.13 2.73
C HIS A 373 -26.01 3.15 3.02
N LEU A 374 -25.32 4.25 2.72
CA LEU A 374 -23.91 4.38 3.08
C LEU A 374 -23.76 4.36 4.61
N PRO A 375 -22.71 3.70 5.14
CA PRO A 375 -22.51 3.61 6.58
C PRO A 375 -22.24 4.99 7.17
N LYS A 376 -22.69 5.19 8.41
CA LYS A 376 -22.51 6.46 9.14
C LYS A 376 -21.39 6.32 10.16
N THR A 377 -20.34 7.12 10.00
CA THR A 377 -19.20 7.23 10.91
C THR A 377 -19.47 8.32 11.95
N GLY A 378 -20.13 7.96 13.06
CA GLY A 378 -20.38 8.89 14.16
C GLY A 378 -21.73 9.61 14.08
N ARG A 379 -21.76 10.90 14.44
CA ARG A 379 -23.01 11.65 14.68
C ARG A 379 -23.39 12.56 13.51
N SER A 380 -22.43 13.08 12.76
CA SER A 380 -22.63 13.86 11.52
C SER A 380 -23.29 13.03 10.43
N ILE A 381 -24.05 13.69 9.56
CA ILE A 381 -24.47 13.10 8.29
C ILE A 381 -23.26 13.08 7.37
N VAL A 382 -23.03 11.95 6.71
CA VAL A 382 -21.88 11.77 5.84
C VAL A 382 -22.02 12.64 4.58
N SER A 383 -20.89 13.21 4.14
CA SER A 383 -20.79 13.92 2.87
C SER A 383 -19.98 13.09 1.87
N PRO A 384 -20.61 12.15 1.15
CA PRO A 384 -19.86 11.12 0.43
C PRO A 384 -19.32 11.57 -0.93
N PHE A 385 -18.20 10.98 -1.31
CA PHE A 385 -17.70 10.90 -2.67
C PHE A 385 -17.15 9.50 -2.96
N VAL A 386 -17.07 9.14 -4.23
CA VAL A 386 -16.58 7.83 -4.68
C VAL A 386 -15.28 8.00 -5.45
N GLU A 387 -14.26 7.27 -5.04
CA GLU A 387 -13.02 7.06 -5.79
C GLU A 387 -13.13 5.72 -6.54
N ILE A 388 -12.94 5.76 -7.85
CA ILE A 388 -12.79 4.59 -8.71
C ILE A 388 -11.31 4.45 -9.02
N GLU A 389 -10.76 3.27 -8.79
CA GLU A 389 -9.35 2.96 -9.02
C GLU A 389 -9.24 1.67 -9.83
N LEU A 390 -8.46 1.70 -10.91
CA LEU A 390 -8.03 0.50 -11.61
C LEU A 390 -6.70 0.02 -11.01
N CYS A 391 -6.75 -1.00 -10.15
CA CYS A 391 -5.56 -1.59 -9.53
C CYS A 391 -4.95 -2.65 -10.45
N GLY A 392 -3.66 -2.56 -10.73
CA GLY A 392 -2.96 -3.57 -11.52
C GLY A 392 -1.70 -2.99 -12.18
N TYR A 393 -1.42 -3.40 -13.41
CA TYR A 393 -0.31 -2.91 -14.22
C TYR A 393 -0.55 -1.49 -14.79
N SER A 394 -1.44 -0.72 -14.16
CA SER A 394 -1.87 0.60 -14.63
C SER A 394 -1.10 1.69 -13.90
N ALA A 395 -0.79 2.78 -14.61
CA ALA A 395 -0.09 3.93 -14.04
C ALA A 395 -0.89 4.53 -12.86
N GLU A 396 -0.21 5.21 -11.95
CA GLU A 396 -0.80 5.88 -10.77
C GLU A 396 -1.96 6.84 -11.14
N ASP A 397 -2.06 7.26 -12.40
CA ASP A 397 -3.12 8.07 -13.00
C ASP A 397 -4.45 7.34 -13.24
N SER A 398 -4.59 6.07 -12.84
CA SER A 398 -5.80 5.26 -13.10
C SER A 398 -6.86 5.41 -12.01
N LYS A 399 -7.08 6.65 -11.57
CA LYS A 399 -8.02 7.02 -10.52
C LYS A 399 -8.94 8.12 -10.96
N PHE A 400 -10.20 8.02 -10.56
CA PHE A 400 -11.19 9.06 -10.74
C PHE A 400 -11.95 9.29 -9.45
N LYS A 401 -12.23 10.55 -9.11
CA LYS A 401 -13.03 10.93 -7.95
C LYS A 401 -14.26 11.68 -8.40
N THR A 402 -15.42 11.28 -7.88
CA THR A 402 -16.63 12.08 -8.05
C THR A 402 -16.56 13.35 -7.21
N ILE A 403 -17.42 14.33 -7.52
CA ILE A 403 -17.66 15.45 -6.59
C ILE A 403 -18.24 14.95 -5.26
N VAL A 404 -18.08 15.75 -4.21
CA VAL A 404 -18.67 15.50 -2.90
C VAL A 404 -20.17 15.82 -2.92
N ARG A 405 -20.98 14.97 -2.30
CA ARG A 405 -22.39 15.27 -2.00
C ARG A 405 -22.53 15.59 -0.53
N HIS A 406 -22.92 16.81 -0.21
CA HIS A 406 -23.03 17.26 1.17
C HIS A 406 -24.24 16.64 1.87
N ASP A 407 -24.03 16.20 3.11
CA ASP A 407 -25.05 15.77 4.07
C ASP A 407 -26.09 14.78 3.50
N ASN A 408 -25.65 13.82 2.68
CA ASN A 408 -26.52 12.76 2.17
C ASN A 408 -25.80 11.42 2.01
N GLY A 409 -25.93 10.55 3.02
CA GLY A 409 -25.50 9.15 2.96
C GLY A 409 -26.58 8.13 2.57
N LEU A 410 -27.85 8.52 2.63
CA LEU A 410 -28.95 7.56 2.47
C LEU A 410 -29.21 7.24 0.99
N ASN A 411 -29.19 8.26 0.13
CA ASN A 411 -29.51 8.15 -1.29
C ASN A 411 -28.83 9.22 -2.17
N PRO A 412 -27.51 9.45 -2.05
CA PRO A 412 -26.82 10.46 -2.87
C PRO A 412 -26.85 10.09 -4.35
N VAL A 413 -26.89 11.12 -5.22
CA VAL A 413 -26.85 11.00 -6.68
C VAL A 413 -25.77 11.91 -7.23
N TRP A 414 -24.81 11.38 -7.99
CA TRP A 414 -23.74 12.14 -8.63
C TRP A 414 -24.11 12.54 -10.06
N PRO A 415 -23.74 13.76 -10.50
CA PRO A 415 -23.98 14.18 -11.87
C PRO A 415 -23.05 13.42 -12.81
N ALA A 416 -23.42 13.34 -14.10
CA ALA A 416 -22.48 12.85 -15.10
C ALA A 416 -21.23 13.76 -15.13
N PRO A 417 -20.02 13.19 -15.16
CA PRO A 417 -18.83 13.98 -15.45
C PRO A 417 -18.90 14.53 -16.90
N PRO A 418 -18.22 15.65 -17.18
CA PRO A 418 -18.21 16.25 -18.52
C PRO A 418 -17.54 15.34 -19.55
N GLU A 419 -16.51 14.61 -19.14
CA GLU A 419 -15.82 13.61 -19.95
C GLU A 419 -16.09 12.20 -19.41
N PRO A 420 -16.21 11.18 -20.28
CA PRO A 420 -16.37 9.81 -19.83
C PRO A 420 -15.14 9.36 -19.04
N VAL A 421 -15.37 8.66 -17.94
CA VAL A 421 -14.28 8.11 -17.11
C VAL A 421 -13.84 6.79 -17.71
N GLU A 422 -12.78 6.83 -18.49
CA GLU A 422 -12.24 5.67 -19.21
C GLU A 422 -10.93 5.18 -18.60
N PHE A 423 -10.81 3.86 -18.44
CA PHE A 423 -9.58 3.21 -18.01
C PHE A 423 -9.12 2.20 -19.05
N MET A 424 -7.80 2.14 -19.27
CA MET A 424 -7.17 1.20 -20.20
C MET A 424 -6.65 -0.02 -19.46
N VAL A 425 -7.08 -1.21 -19.87
CA VAL A 425 -6.71 -2.48 -19.23
C VAL A 425 -5.74 -3.24 -20.12
N TYR A 426 -4.51 -3.41 -19.62
CA TYR A 426 -3.43 -4.13 -20.30
C TYR A 426 -3.40 -5.61 -19.94
N GLU A 427 -3.58 -5.93 -18.64
CA GLU A 427 -3.55 -7.31 -18.15
C GLU A 427 -4.83 -7.65 -17.36
N PRO A 428 -5.90 -8.10 -18.05
CA PRO A 428 -7.23 -8.30 -17.46
C PRO A 428 -7.25 -9.37 -16.36
N GLU A 429 -6.32 -10.33 -16.38
CA GLU A 429 -6.34 -11.45 -15.43
C GLU A 429 -5.83 -11.07 -14.03
N LEU A 430 -5.01 -10.03 -13.91
CA LEU A 430 -4.52 -9.51 -12.62
C LEU A 430 -4.99 -8.06 -12.36
N THR A 431 -5.85 -7.50 -13.20
CA THR A 431 -6.40 -6.15 -12.99
C THR A 431 -7.67 -6.23 -12.13
N PHE A 432 -7.85 -5.24 -11.26
CA PHE A 432 -9.02 -5.11 -10.38
C PHE A 432 -9.66 -3.74 -10.56
N LEU A 433 -10.99 -3.69 -10.61
CA LEU A 433 -11.73 -2.44 -10.48
C LEU A 433 -12.17 -2.28 -9.03
N ARG A 434 -11.74 -1.18 -8.43
CA ARG A 434 -11.95 -0.86 -7.01
C ARG A 434 -12.78 0.39 -6.88
N PHE A 435 -13.83 0.32 -6.08
CA PHE A 435 -14.67 1.44 -5.67
C PHE A 435 -14.39 1.71 -4.19
N VAL A 436 -14.06 2.95 -3.85
CA VAL A 436 -13.89 3.39 -2.46
C VAL A 436 -14.84 4.54 -2.22
N VAL A 437 -15.72 4.39 -1.24
CA VAL A 437 -16.59 5.46 -0.78
C VAL A 437 -15.94 6.09 0.43
N ASN A 438 -15.69 7.40 0.35
CA ASN A 438 -15.19 8.19 1.44
C ASN A 438 -16.20 9.28 1.80
N GLU A 439 -16.14 9.79 3.01
CA GLU A 439 -16.75 11.08 3.36
C GLU A 439 -15.68 12.16 3.40
N GLU A 440 -16.07 13.39 3.05
CA GLU A 440 -15.32 14.58 3.40
C GLU A 440 -15.84 15.09 4.74
N ASP A 441 -14.96 15.15 5.75
CA ASP A 441 -15.33 15.67 7.07
C ASP A 441 -15.33 17.22 7.11
N MET A 442 -15.69 17.77 8.27
CA MET A 442 -15.73 19.24 8.48
C MET A 442 -14.35 19.92 8.35
N PHE A 443 -13.26 19.14 8.37
CA PHE A 443 -11.89 19.62 8.18
C PHE A 443 -11.39 19.35 6.76
N SER A 444 -12.27 18.93 5.84
CA SER A 444 -11.94 18.56 4.47
C SER A 444 -10.97 17.37 4.35
N ASP A 445 -10.84 16.57 5.41
CA ASP A 445 -10.05 15.33 5.37
C ASP A 445 -10.95 14.18 4.86
N PRO A 446 -10.48 13.35 3.91
CA PRO A 446 -11.23 12.21 3.43
C PRO A 446 -11.17 11.05 4.43
N ASN A 447 -12.34 10.55 4.85
CA ASN A 447 -12.46 9.41 5.75
C ASN A 447 -13.13 8.22 5.05
N PHE A 448 -12.55 7.03 5.20
CA PHE A 448 -13.06 5.80 4.61
C PHE A 448 -14.43 5.41 5.16
N LEU A 449 -15.40 5.16 4.28
CA LEU A 449 -16.72 4.63 4.64
C LEU A 449 -16.86 3.15 4.25
N ALA A 450 -16.58 2.83 2.98
CA ALA A 450 -16.79 1.50 2.44
C ALA A 450 -15.97 1.29 1.16
N GLN A 451 -15.85 0.04 0.72
CA GLN A 451 -15.22 -0.32 -0.55
C GLN A 451 -15.89 -1.50 -1.23
N ALA A 452 -15.63 -1.65 -2.53
CA ALA A 452 -15.86 -2.89 -3.25
C ALA A 452 -14.77 -3.09 -4.31
N THR A 453 -14.09 -4.23 -4.28
CA THR A 453 -12.99 -4.55 -5.20
C THR A 453 -13.32 -5.82 -5.97
N PHE A 454 -13.23 -5.78 -7.30
CA PHE A 454 -13.58 -6.90 -8.17
C PHE A 454 -12.46 -7.21 -9.15
N PRO A 455 -12.13 -8.49 -9.40
CA PRO A 455 -11.31 -8.90 -10.53
C PRO A 455 -11.94 -8.44 -11.85
N PHE A 456 -11.14 -7.88 -12.75
CA PHE A 456 -11.64 -7.26 -13.99
C PHE A 456 -12.42 -8.26 -14.87
N LYS A 457 -11.94 -9.50 -15.01
CA LYS A 457 -12.63 -10.56 -15.74
C LYS A 457 -14.05 -10.87 -15.23
N GLY A 458 -14.37 -10.51 -13.99
CA GLY A 458 -15.71 -10.69 -13.40
C GLY A 458 -16.69 -9.55 -13.66
N ILE A 459 -16.26 -8.47 -14.31
CA ILE A 459 -17.07 -7.26 -14.52
C ILE A 459 -18.05 -7.45 -15.68
N ARG A 460 -19.26 -6.91 -15.53
CA ARG A 460 -20.33 -7.01 -16.53
C ARG A 460 -20.82 -5.61 -16.91
N SER A 461 -20.95 -5.33 -18.21
CA SER A 461 -21.47 -4.05 -18.72
C SER A 461 -22.95 -3.81 -18.40
N GLY A 462 -23.40 -2.57 -18.58
CA GLY A 462 -24.74 -2.06 -18.32
C GLY A 462 -24.90 -1.41 -16.94
N TYR A 463 -26.15 -1.20 -16.53
CA TYR A 463 -26.48 -0.72 -15.19
C TYR A 463 -26.30 -1.85 -14.17
N ARG A 464 -25.45 -1.61 -13.16
CA ARG A 464 -25.10 -2.60 -12.14
C ARG A 464 -25.22 -2.02 -10.75
N SER A 465 -25.61 -2.87 -9.82
CA SER A 465 -25.47 -2.61 -8.39
C SER A 465 -24.10 -3.10 -7.95
N VAL A 466 -23.38 -2.29 -7.20
CA VAL A 466 -22.09 -2.62 -6.58
C VAL A 466 -22.32 -2.71 -5.07
N PRO A 467 -22.47 -3.93 -4.52
CA PRO A 467 -22.59 -4.13 -3.07
C PRO A 467 -21.32 -3.69 -2.36
N LEU A 468 -21.46 -2.89 -1.31
CA LEU A 468 -20.35 -2.33 -0.57
C LEU A 468 -19.96 -3.20 0.62
N LYS A 469 -18.67 -3.16 0.94
CA LYS A 469 -18.03 -3.89 2.03
C LYS A 469 -17.29 -2.94 2.97
N ASN A 470 -17.05 -3.36 4.20
CA ASN A 470 -16.23 -2.62 5.15
C ASN A 470 -14.72 -2.77 4.86
N GLY A 471 -13.86 -2.21 5.73
CA GLY A 471 -12.40 -2.29 5.59
C GLY A 471 -11.85 -3.72 5.60
N PHE A 472 -12.55 -4.66 6.24
CA PHE A 472 -12.20 -6.07 6.34
C PHE A 472 -12.80 -6.95 5.23
N SER A 473 -13.41 -6.32 4.21
CA SER A 473 -14.09 -7.00 3.10
C SER A 473 -15.34 -7.81 3.49
N GLU A 474 -15.98 -7.44 4.62
CA GLU A 474 -17.27 -7.97 5.04
C GLU A 474 -18.42 -7.14 4.46
N ASN A 475 -19.54 -7.78 4.14
CA ASN A 475 -20.68 -7.11 3.51
C ASN A 475 -21.34 -6.10 4.47
N ILE A 476 -21.69 -4.93 3.93
CA ILE A 476 -22.50 -3.93 4.64
C ILE A 476 -23.95 -4.07 4.18
N GLU A 477 -24.87 -4.18 5.12
CA GLU A 477 -26.29 -4.40 4.83
C GLU A 477 -26.87 -3.25 3.98
N LEU A 478 -27.54 -3.60 2.87
CA LEU A 478 -28.20 -2.67 1.91
C LEU A 478 -27.28 -1.66 1.19
N ALA A 479 -26.05 -1.46 1.66
CA ALA A 479 -25.12 -0.48 1.14
C ALA A 479 -24.68 -0.86 -0.27
N SER A 480 -24.97 0.01 -1.24
CA SER A 480 -24.65 -0.26 -2.64
C SER A 480 -24.50 1.01 -3.47
N LEU A 481 -23.67 0.95 -4.50
CA LEU A 481 -23.63 1.95 -5.57
C LEU A 481 -24.48 1.48 -6.76
N LEU A 482 -25.14 2.42 -7.43
CA LEU A 482 -25.64 2.25 -8.78
C LEU A 482 -24.61 2.83 -9.75
N VAL A 483 -24.13 1.99 -10.66
CA VAL A 483 -23.13 2.37 -11.68
C VAL A 483 -23.61 1.96 -13.06
N TYR A 484 -23.14 2.69 -14.07
CA TYR A 484 -23.11 2.21 -15.45
C TYR A 484 -21.67 1.85 -15.80
N ILE A 485 -21.46 0.64 -16.30
CA ILE A 485 -20.14 0.18 -16.75
C ILE A 485 -20.27 -0.23 -18.21
N ASP A 486 -19.32 0.16 -19.04
CA ASP A 486 -19.15 -0.38 -20.39
C ASP A 486 -17.76 -0.96 -20.55
N VAL A 487 -17.66 -2.14 -21.15
CA VAL A 487 -16.40 -2.87 -21.32
C VAL A 487 -16.27 -3.21 -22.78
N GLU A 488 -15.30 -2.58 -23.44
CA GLU A 488 -15.01 -2.75 -24.86
C GLU A 488 -13.67 -3.47 -25.04
N ALA A 489 -13.66 -4.55 -25.81
CA ALA A 489 -12.42 -5.23 -26.18
C ALA A 489 -11.74 -4.49 -27.34
N VAL A 490 -10.48 -4.13 -27.17
CA VAL A 490 -9.67 -3.40 -28.18
C VAL A 490 -9.14 -4.36 -29.25
N GLU A 491 -8.78 -5.59 -28.87
CA GLU A 491 -8.41 -6.64 -29.81
C GLU A 491 -9.66 -7.43 -30.25
N LYS A 492 -9.96 -7.40 -31.55
CA LYS A 492 -11.11 -8.07 -32.17
C LYS A 492 -11.10 -9.59 -31.92
N ALA A 493 -11.74 -10.05 -30.85
CA ALA A 493 -12.44 -11.34 -30.67
C ALA A 493 -11.77 -12.68 -31.12
N GLU A 494 -10.58 -12.70 -31.71
CA GLU A 494 -9.93 -13.91 -32.24
C GLU A 494 -9.09 -14.58 -31.16
N GLU A 495 -8.25 -13.84 -30.44
CA GLU A 495 -7.42 -14.41 -29.37
C GLU A 495 -8.26 -15.00 -28.22
N GLU A 496 -9.38 -14.37 -27.87
CA GLU A 496 -10.31 -14.92 -26.86
C GLU A 496 -11.03 -16.19 -27.35
N LEU A 497 -11.42 -16.26 -28.62
CA LEU A 497 -12.01 -17.48 -29.19
C LEU A 497 -10.98 -18.61 -29.22
N TYR A 498 -9.73 -18.32 -29.57
CA TYR A 498 -8.65 -19.30 -29.56
C TYR A 498 -8.28 -19.77 -28.15
N SER A 499 -8.23 -18.85 -27.17
CA SER A 499 -7.98 -19.17 -25.77
C SER A 499 -9.12 -20.00 -25.17
N SER A 500 -10.38 -19.57 -25.36
CA SER A 500 -11.57 -20.31 -24.92
C SER A 500 -11.66 -21.70 -25.56
N PHE A 501 -11.34 -21.81 -26.86
CA PHE A 501 -11.27 -23.08 -27.56
C PHE A 501 -10.23 -24.03 -26.94
N ASN A 502 -9.02 -23.53 -26.66
CA ASN A 502 -7.96 -24.33 -26.05
C ASN A 502 -8.29 -24.73 -24.61
N GLN A 503 -8.92 -23.85 -23.83
CA GLN A 503 -9.36 -24.13 -22.46
C GLN A 503 -10.44 -25.21 -22.42
N LEU A 504 -11.48 -25.11 -23.27
CA LEU A 504 -12.53 -26.12 -23.37
C LEU A 504 -11.97 -27.48 -23.79
N ARG A 505 -11.01 -27.50 -24.70
CA ARG A 505 -10.34 -28.73 -25.14
C ARG A 505 -9.53 -29.39 -24.02
N ARG A 506 -8.84 -28.60 -23.20
CA ARG A 506 -8.11 -29.11 -22.02
C ARG A 506 -9.08 -29.65 -20.96
N ARG A 507 -10.15 -28.90 -20.66
CA ARG A 507 -11.18 -29.35 -19.71
C ARG A 507 -11.85 -30.65 -20.16
N GLN A 508 -12.08 -30.81 -21.46
CA GLN A 508 -12.57 -32.05 -22.05
C GLN A 508 -11.58 -33.21 -21.86
N ALA A 509 -10.28 -32.97 -22.06
CA ALA A 509 -9.24 -33.99 -21.82
C ALA A 509 -9.14 -34.39 -20.33
N GLU A 510 -9.26 -33.43 -19.41
CA GLU A 510 -9.30 -33.69 -17.96
C GLU A 510 -10.52 -34.51 -17.56
N LEU A 511 -11.72 -34.10 -17.97
CA LEU A 511 -12.97 -34.84 -17.72
C LEU A 511 -12.91 -36.25 -18.34
N SER A 512 -12.32 -36.39 -19.53
CA SER A 512 -12.10 -37.70 -20.15
C SER A 512 -11.19 -38.61 -19.32
N ASN A 513 -10.11 -38.05 -18.75
CA ASN A 513 -9.21 -38.80 -17.88
C ASN A 513 -9.90 -39.16 -16.55
N GLU A 514 -10.68 -38.26 -15.96
CA GLU A 514 -11.46 -38.53 -14.75
C GLU A 514 -12.53 -39.60 -15.00
N LEU A 515 -13.25 -39.56 -16.13
CA LEU A 515 -14.19 -40.61 -16.52
C LEU A 515 -13.48 -41.96 -16.67
N PHE A 516 -12.32 -41.98 -17.32
CA PHE A 516 -11.52 -43.20 -17.50
C PHE A 516 -11.04 -43.78 -16.16
N LEU A 517 -10.58 -42.93 -15.23
CA LEU A 517 -10.22 -43.35 -13.88
C LEU A 517 -11.44 -43.91 -13.13
N TYR A 518 -12.60 -43.25 -13.22
CA TYR A 518 -13.85 -43.75 -12.62
C TYR A 518 -14.27 -45.11 -13.20
N ASP A 519 -14.16 -45.30 -14.52
CA ASP A 519 -14.43 -46.57 -15.19
C ASP A 519 -13.49 -47.67 -14.71
N SER A 520 -12.20 -47.37 -14.55
CA SER A 520 -11.21 -48.33 -14.04
C SER A 520 -11.42 -48.72 -12.56
N HIS A 521 -11.87 -47.78 -11.72
CA HIS A 521 -12.17 -48.03 -10.31
C HIS A 521 -13.49 -48.80 -10.10
N SER A 522 -14.48 -48.62 -10.99
CA SER A 522 -15.75 -49.36 -10.95
C SER A 522 -15.59 -50.88 -11.20
N GLY A 523 -14.51 -51.29 -11.85
CA GLY A 523 -14.15 -52.70 -12.03
C GLY A 523 -13.64 -53.40 -10.75
N LEU A 524 -13.26 -52.65 -9.71
CA LEU A 524 -12.65 -53.15 -8.47
C LEU A 524 -13.56 -53.04 -7.22
N GLN A 525 -14.59 -52.21 -7.25
CA GLN A 525 -15.53 -52.05 -6.13
C GLN A 525 -16.98 -52.07 -6.64
N ARG A 526 -17.74 -53.10 -6.24
CA ARG A 526 -19.21 -53.05 -6.33
C ARG A 526 -19.75 -52.20 -5.19
N CYS A 527 -20.63 -51.26 -5.56
CA CYS A 527 -21.52 -50.41 -4.77
C CYS A 527 -21.09 -48.96 -4.47
N THR A 528 -22.06 -48.08 -4.74
CA THR A 528 -22.28 -46.67 -4.36
C THR A 528 -21.43 -45.57 -5.02
N GLN A 529 -21.80 -45.16 -6.25
CA GLN A 529 -22.04 -43.74 -6.66
C GLN A 529 -22.35 -43.58 -8.17
N PRO A 530 -23.58 -43.86 -8.64
CA PRO A 530 -23.99 -43.61 -10.04
C PRO A 530 -24.10 -42.12 -10.39
N GLN A 531 -24.60 -41.30 -9.46
CA GLN A 531 -24.93 -39.89 -9.68
C GLN A 531 -23.74 -39.04 -10.14
N ARG A 532 -22.56 -39.22 -9.54
CA ARG A 532 -21.37 -38.43 -9.89
C ARG A 532 -20.84 -38.73 -11.31
N ARG A 533 -21.03 -39.95 -11.80
CA ARG A 533 -20.69 -40.31 -13.18
C ARG A 533 -21.64 -39.63 -14.16
N ASP A 534 -22.93 -39.66 -13.87
CA ASP A 534 -23.96 -39.04 -14.71
C ASP A 534 -23.76 -37.51 -14.79
N ASP A 535 -23.41 -36.87 -13.67
CA ASP A 535 -23.06 -35.44 -13.61
C ASP A 535 -21.83 -35.12 -14.49
N LEU A 536 -20.77 -35.92 -14.40
CA LEU A 536 -19.56 -35.75 -15.21
C LEU A 536 -19.84 -35.99 -16.71
N MET A 537 -20.68 -36.97 -17.06
CA MET A 537 -21.11 -37.21 -18.44
C MET A 537 -21.93 -36.05 -19.00
N GLN A 538 -22.78 -35.44 -18.18
CA GLN A 538 -23.56 -34.27 -18.57
C GLN A 538 -22.67 -33.03 -18.78
N GLU A 539 -21.67 -32.81 -17.91
CA GLU A 539 -20.65 -31.76 -18.09
C GLU A 539 -19.81 -32.00 -19.35
N PHE A 540 -19.38 -33.24 -19.59
CA PHE A 540 -18.61 -33.62 -20.78
C PHE A 540 -19.38 -33.33 -22.08
N SER A 541 -20.65 -33.76 -22.15
CA SER A 541 -21.53 -33.55 -23.31
C SER A 541 -21.81 -32.05 -23.55
N SER A 542 -21.94 -31.28 -22.47
CA SER A 542 -22.14 -29.83 -22.54
C SER A 542 -20.90 -29.11 -23.08
N ASN A 543 -19.71 -29.51 -22.63
CA ASN A 543 -18.44 -28.95 -23.12
C ASN A 543 -18.18 -29.31 -24.59
N GLU A 544 -18.49 -30.53 -25.02
CA GLU A 544 -18.39 -30.96 -26.42
C GLU A 544 -19.30 -30.13 -27.34
N SER A 545 -20.53 -29.88 -26.90
CA SER A 545 -21.49 -29.04 -27.62
C SER A 545 -21.01 -27.58 -27.73
N GLN A 546 -20.37 -27.04 -26.68
CA GLN A 546 -19.78 -25.70 -26.71
C GLN A 546 -18.56 -25.64 -27.64
N LEU A 547 -17.69 -26.65 -27.61
CA LEU A 547 -16.51 -26.75 -28.48
C LEU A 547 -16.92 -26.75 -29.97
N HIS A 548 -17.97 -27.50 -30.32
CA HIS A 548 -18.53 -27.52 -31.68
C HIS A 548 -19.01 -26.15 -32.12
N LYS A 549 -19.78 -25.43 -31.28
CA LYS A 549 -20.25 -24.07 -31.59
C LYS A 549 -19.11 -23.09 -31.83
N ILE A 550 -18.05 -23.15 -31.02
CA ILE A 550 -16.86 -22.31 -31.20
C ILE A 550 -16.14 -22.67 -32.49
N GLN A 551 -16.01 -23.96 -32.80
CA GLN A 551 -15.38 -24.43 -34.03
C GLN A 551 -16.14 -23.96 -35.28
N ASP A 552 -17.46 -24.01 -35.27
CA ASP A 552 -18.31 -23.51 -36.36
C ASP A 552 -18.19 -21.99 -36.50
N THR A 553 -18.14 -21.27 -35.39
CA THR A 553 -17.91 -19.82 -35.37
C THR A 553 -16.54 -19.46 -35.98
N CYS A 554 -15.48 -20.20 -35.63
CA CYS A 554 -14.15 -20.03 -36.21
C CYS A 554 -14.14 -20.35 -37.72
N ARG A 555 -14.82 -21.43 -38.15
CA ARG A 555 -14.95 -21.77 -39.58
C ARG A 555 -15.69 -20.68 -40.36
N GLN A 556 -16.75 -20.11 -39.79
CA GLN A 556 -17.53 -19.05 -40.42
C GLN A 556 -16.68 -17.79 -40.59
N LYS A 557 -15.97 -17.36 -39.54
CA LYS A 557 -15.04 -16.21 -39.63
C LYS A 557 -13.92 -16.42 -40.65
N MET A 558 -13.41 -17.65 -40.80
CA MET A 558 -12.41 -17.98 -41.83
C MET A 558 -12.99 -17.91 -43.25
N LYS A 559 -14.27 -18.25 -43.44
CA LYS A 559 -14.99 -18.05 -44.71
C LYS A 559 -15.17 -16.56 -44.99
N ASP A 560 -15.57 -15.76 -43.99
CA ASP A 560 -15.78 -14.32 -44.14
C ASP A 560 -14.45 -13.58 -44.46
N LYS A 561 -13.32 -14.00 -43.87
CA LYS A 561 -11.98 -13.51 -44.24
C LYS A 561 -11.59 -13.84 -45.68
N LYS A 562 -11.91 -15.05 -46.16
CA LYS A 562 -11.65 -15.44 -47.57
C LYS A 562 -12.51 -14.62 -48.54
N ILE A 563 -13.75 -14.32 -48.17
CA ILE A 563 -14.65 -13.48 -48.97
C ILE A 563 -14.13 -12.04 -49.03
N ASN A 564 -13.76 -11.44 -47.88
CA ASN A 564 -13.22 -10.09 -47.83
C ASN A 564 -11.87 -9.93 -48.57
N ASN A 565 -11.00 -10.95 -48.54
CA ASN A 565 -9.76 -10.94 -49.31
C ASN A 565 -10.00 -11.14 -50.82
N SER A 566 -11.08 -11.83 -51.22
CA SER A 566 -11.44 -11.97 -52.63
C SER A 566 -12.02 -10.69 -53.25
N THR A 567 -12.77 -9.90 -52.47
CA THR A 567 -13.27 -8.58 -52.89
C THR A 567 -12.21 -7.49 -52.96
N PHE A 568 -11.01 -7.73 -52.39
CA PHE A 568 -9.89 -6.80 -52.48
C PHE A 568 -9.02 -7.01 -53.73
N TYR A 569 -9.20 -8.13 -54.44
CA TYR A 569 -8.46 -8.51 -55.65
C TYR A 569 -9.38 -8.76 -56.87
N SER A 570 -10.64 -8.27 -56.83
CA SER A 570 -11.58 -8.34 -57.94
C SER A 570 -11.83 -6.97 -58.55
#